data_AF-A0AA36CM48-F1
#
_entry.id   AF-A0AA36CM48-F1
#
_cell.length_a   1.000
_cell.length_b   1.000
_cell.length_c   1.000
_cell.angle_alpha   90.00
_cell.angle_beta   90.00
_cell.angle_gamma   90.00
#
_symmetry.space_group_name_H-M   'P 1'
#
loop_
_entity.id
_entity.type
_entity.pdbx_description
1 polymer ?
#
loop_
_entity_poly.entity_id
_entity_poly.type
_entity_poly.pdbx_seq_one_letter_code
_entity_poly.pdbx_strand_id
1 'polypeptide(L)'
;MMWAQIDLTLSYYSGTGQEQVDVPVQVPVAATTDGDCDAMLYLNGNYIKGQVLKLNFDSKAHLTSDREEAADAPTQDWNGWSATFAFARVEELKLGDNQWMLLQVNITANYTADPAHFKIDGNNPVHTYYQHIDPAEPPDLADSIYASNGYSLNCPSKQKFAINSDPKYGPLAYIQFSLLKVQAFKSGADTTFGETETCPADQHNTDKVPIIVGGVLAGLTVLTLCVYLFYRARLPPEIINTVNPHSHYENKVMDDDEDDE
;
A
#
# COMPACT_ATOMS: atom_id res chain seq x y z
N MET A 1 5.55 13.77 6.26
CA MET A 1 4.21 14.39 6.18
C MET A 1 3.17 13.28 6.00
N MET A 2 2.03 13.40 6.66
CA MET A 2 0.98 12.38 6.62
C MET A 2 -0.38 13.02 6.76
N TRP A 3 -1.34 12.56 5.96
CA TRP A 3 -2.76 12.82 6.10
C TRP A 3 -3.48 11.48 5.98
N ALA A 4 -4.26 11.11 6.98
CA ALA A 4 -5.05 9.88 6.96
C ALA A 4 -6.20 9.99 7.96
N GLN A 5 -7.25 9.20 7.71
CA GLN A 5 -8.16 8.78 8.77
C GLN A 5 -7.62 7.47 9.36
N ILE A 6 -7.49 7.43 10.70
CA ILE A 6 -6.89 6.31 11.42
C ILE A 6 -7.91 5.80 12.43
N ASP A 7 -8.28 4.53 12.29
CA ASP A 7 -9.11 3.80 13.24
C ASP A 7 -8.26 2.69 13.88
N LEU A 8 -8.43 2.47 15.18
CA LEU A 8 -7.75 1.44 15.94
C LEU A 8 -8.78 0.42 16.44
N THR A 9 -8.36 -0.83 16.54
CA THR A 9 -9.10 -1.87 17.25
C THR A 9 -8.15 -2.47 18.27
N LEU A 10 -8.37 -2.17 19.54
CA LEU A 10 -7.49 -2.53 20.63
C LEU A 10 -8.18 -3.52 21.54
N SER A 11 -7.54 -4.66 21.77
CA SER A 11 -8.00 -5.58 22.80
C SER A 11 -7.38 -5.27 24.15
N TYR A 12 -8.08 -5.57 25.23
CA TYR A 12 -7.49 -5.56 26.58
C TYR A 12 -8.07 -6.68 27.42
N TYR A 13 -7.38 -7.05 28.49
CA TYR A 13 -7.88 -8.02 29.47
C TYR A 13 -8.73 -7.30 30.53
N SER A 14 -10.02 -7.61 30.60
CA SER A 14 -10.92 -7.05 31.62
C SER A 14 -10.66 -7.69 32.99
N GLY A 15 -11.04 -6.99 34.06
CA GLY A 15 -10.71 -7.19 35.48
C GLY A 15 -10.17 -8.55 36.00
N THR A 16 -10.77 -9.68 35.61
CA THR A 16 -10.34 -11.03 36.04
C THR A 16 -9.19 -11.63 35.23
N GLY A 17 -8.70 -10.94 34.20
CA GLY A 17 -7.60 -11.38 33.35
C GLY A 17 -7.92 -12.51 32.37
N GLN A 18 -9.20 -12.93 32.27
CA GLN A 18 -9.61 -14.07 31.44
C GLN A 18 -10.38 -13.68 30.17
N GLU A 19 -11.01 -12.51 30.13
CA GLU A 19 -11.78 -12.08 28.97
C GLU A 19 -11.05 -10.94 28.23
N GLN A 20 -10.77 -11.20 26.95
CA GLN A 20 -10.21 -10.21 26.04
C GLN A 20 -11.37 -9.47 25.37
N VAL A 21 -11.43 -8.14 25.56
CA VAL A 21 -12.48 -7.29 25.01
C VAL A 21 -11.89 -6.39 23.94
N ASP A 22 -12.50 -6.37 22.77
CA ASP A 22 -12.12 -5.50 21.65
C ASP A 22 -12.83 -4.15 21.73
N VAL A 23 -12.05 -3.07 21.68
CA VAL A 23 -12.55 -1.70 21.74
C VAL A 23 -12.14 -0.96 20.46
N PRO A 24 -13.10 -0.47 19.66
CA PRO A 24 -12.80 0.44 18.56
C PRO A 24 -12.43 1.81 19.12
N VAL A 25 -11.33 2.38 18.62
CA VAL A 25 -10.83 3.70 19.01
C VAL A 25 -10.58 4.52 17.74
N GLN A 26 -11.24 5.66 17.60
CA GLN A 26 -10.97 6.57 16.50
C GLN A 26 -9.89 7.57 16.92
N VAL A 27 -8.82 7.71 16.11
CA VAL A 27 -7.76 8.67 16.40
C VAL A 27 -8.30 10.10 16.25
N PRO A 28 -8.17 10.95 17.27
CA PRO A 28 -8.75 12.29 17.23
C PRO A 28 -8.04 13.19 16.21
N VAL A 29 -8.83 13.96 15.45
CA VAL A 29 -8.31 14.94 14.48
C VAL A 29 -7.52 16.09 15.13
N ALA A 30 -7.75 16.34 16.42
CA ALA A 30 -7.05 17.37 17.19
C ALA A 30 -5.71 16.87 17.80
N ALA A 31 -5.30 15.63 17.51
CA ALA A 31 -4.03 15.09 17.97
C ALA A 31 -2.86 16.03 17.60
N THR A 32 -1.95 16.19 18.55
CA THR A 32 -0.72 16.96 18.32
C THR A 32 0.36 16.05 17.75
N THR A 33 1.28 16.63 16.99
CA THR A 33 2.34 15.86 16.33
C THR A 33 3.70 16.20 16.92
N ASP A 34 4.50 15.17 17.17
CA ASP A 34 5.92 15.23 17.48
C ASP A 34 6.67 14.31 16.50
N GLY A 35 7.97 14.44 16.36
CA GLY A 35 8.72 13.58 15.46
C GLY A 35 10.20 13.87 15.40
N ASP A 36 10.93 12.90 14.87
CA ASP A 36 12.38 12.96 14.70
C ASP A 36 12.72 12.49 13.27
N CYS A 37 13.33 13.37 12.48
CA CYS A 37 13.72 13.09 11.10
C CYS A 37 15.05 12.35 10.97
N ASP A 38 15.80 12.21 12.07
CA ASP A 38 17.11 11.55 12.14
C ASP A 38 17.11 10.44 13.20
N ALA A 39 15.94 9.84 13.44
CA ALA A 39 15.73 8.82 14.45
C ALA A 39 16.59 7.57 14.18
N MET A 40 17.09 6.96 15.25
CA MET A 40 17.76 5.66 15.20
C MET A 40 16.80 4.56 15.64
N LEU A 41 16.40 3.68 14.71
CA LEU A 41 15.49 2.57 14.97
C LEU A 41 16.30 1.32 15.33
N TYR A 42 15.93 0.65 16.42
CA TYR A 42 16.59 -0.58 16.86
C TYR A 42 15.87 -1.82 16.35
N LEU A 43 16.52 -2.60 15.50
CA LEU A 43 16.00 -3.81 14.87
C LEU A 43 17.02 -4.94 15.00
N ASN A 44 16.63 -6.04 15.64
CA ASN A 44 17.44 -7.25 15.77
C ASN A 44 18.92 -7.03 16.16
N GLY A 45 19.17 -6.16 17.14
CA GLY A 45 20.53 -5.90 17.62
C GLY A 45 21.28 -4.82 16.86
N ASN A 46 20.72 -4.28 15.79
CA ASN A 46 21.33 -3.22 14.99
C ASN A 46 20.50 -1.93 15.06
N TYR A 47 21.17 -0.80 14.87
CA TYR A 47 20.50 0.48 14.70
C TYR A 47 20.51 0.86 13.22
N ILE A 48 19.35 1.26 12.71
CA ILE A 48 19.22 1.83 11.37
C ILE A 48 18.71 3.27 11.45
N LYS A 49 19.01 4.07 10.44
CA LYS A 49 18.45 5.43 10.35
C LYS A 49 17.00 5.36 9.87
N GLY A 50 16.17 6.21 10.45
CA GLY A 50 14.76 6.30 10.12
C GLY A 50 14.17 7.67 10.44
N GLN A 51 12.86 7.78 10.24
CA GLN A 51 12.06 8.92 10.71
C GLN A 51 10.96 8.40 11.61
N VAL A 52 10.68 9.13 12.68
CA VAL A 52 9.57 8.82 13.58
C VAL A 52 8.57 9.96 13.55
N LEU A 53 7.30 9.61 13.36
CA LEU A 53 6.16 10.50 13.57
C LEU A 53 5.38 10.00 14.78
N LYS A 54 5.17 10.84 15.77
CA LYS A 54 4.36 10.54 16.95
C LYS A 54 3.14 11.45 16.98
N LEU A 55 1.96 10.85 17.08
CA LEU A 55 0.70 11.54 17.33
C LEU A 55 0.39 11.40 18.81
N ASN A 56 0.31 12.51 19.55
CA ASN A 56 -0.13 12.53 20.95
C ASN A 56 -1.59 12.99 21.02
N PHE A 57 -2.42 12.21 21.70
CA PHE A 57 -3.86 12.47 21.73
C PHE A 57 -4.27 13.37 22.91
N ASP A 58 -3.31 13.91 23.66
CA ASP A 58 -3.49 14.62 24.94
C ASP A 58 -4.42 15.86 24.91
N SER A 59 -4.85 16.31 23.73
CA SER A 59 -5.88 17.33 23.62
C SER A 59 -7.26 16.77 23.92
N LYS A 60 -8.07 17.48 24.71
CA LYS A 60 -9.52 17.24 24.76
C LYS A 60 -10.09 17.48 23.36
N ALA A 61 -10.36 16.41 22.65
CA ALA A 61 -10.89 16.45 21.29
C ALA A 61 -12.38 16.13 21.33
N HIS A 62 -13.18 16.90 20.61
CA HIS A 62 -14.55 16.50 20.30
C HIS A 62 -14.48 15.32 19.33
N LEU A 63 -15.25 14.26 19.60
CA LEU A 63 -15.31 13.04 18.79
C LEU A 63 -16.00 13.26 17.43
N THR A 64 -16.59 14.42 17.18
CA THR A 64 -17.36 14.70 15.97
C THR A 64 -16.58 15.60 15.00
N SER A 65 -16.59 15.24 13.71
CA SER A 65 -16.09 16.09 12.61
C SER A 65 -17.03 17.26 12.30
N ASP A 66 -18.24 17.24 12.86
CA ASP A 66 -19.34 18.08 12.42
C ASP A 66 -19.51 19.27 13.38
N ARG A 67 -19.18 20.45 12.85
CA ARG A 67 -19.02 21.70 13.60
C ARG A 67 -20.31 22.19 14.28
N GLU A 68 -21.48 21.71 13.88
CA GLU A 68 -22.78 22.09 14.46
C GLU A 68 -23.20 21.24 15.67
N GLU A 69 -22.61 20.07 15.89
CA GLU A 69 -22.92 19.18 17.03
C GLU A 69 -21.86 19.20 18.16
N ALA A 70 -20.76 19.93 17.98
CA ALA A 70 -19.62 19.89 18.89
C ALA A 70 -19.91 20.42 20.32
N ALA A 71 -20.93 21.25 20.52
CA ALA A 71 -21.19 21.89 21.81
C ALA A 71 -21.70 20.90 22.89
N ASP A 72 -22.44 19.87 22.48
CA ASP A 72 -23.02 18.85 23.39
C ASP A 72 -22.39 17.46 23.22
N ALA A 73 -21.43 17.31 22.29
CA ALA A 73 -20.74 16.05 22.07
C ALA A 73 -19.89 15.67 23.30
N PRO A 74 -19.91 14.40 23.75
CA PRO A 74 -19.09 13.95 24.87
C PRO A 74 -17.61 14.24 24.59
N THR A 75 -16.98 15.01 25.46
CA THR A 75 -15.54 15.28 25.41
C THR A 75 -14.81 14.04 25.90
N GLN A 76 -14.05 13.40 25.03
CA GLN A 76 -13.21 12.28 25.43
C GLN A 76 -11.82 12.79 25.81
N ASP A 77 -11.37 12.39 27.00
CA ASP A 77 -10.01 12.68 27.46
C ASP A 77 -9.10 11.54 27.00
N TRP A 78 -8.13 11.87 26.17
CA TRP A 78 -7.16 10.93 25.61
C TRP A 78 -5.76 11.14 26.22
N ASN A 79 -5.67 11.76 27.39
CA ASN A 79 -4.38 12.04 28.04
C ASN A 79 -3.55 10.77 28.26
N GLY A 80 -2.31 10.79 27.79
CA GLY A 80 -1.36 9.68 27.84
C GLY A 80 -1.51 8.67 26.70
N TRP A 81 -2.39 8.92 25.73
CA TRP A 81 -2.48 8.10 24.52
C TRP A 81 -1.58 8.65 23.40
N SER A 82 -0.95 7.73 22.66
CA SER A 82 -0.21 8.13 21.46
C SER A 82 -0.10 7.00 20.43
N ALA A 83 0.11 7.40 19.18
CA ALA A 83 0.47 6.50 18.08
C ALA A 83 1.82 6.91 17.50
N THR A 84 2.75 5.97 17.36
CA THR A 84 4.09 6.20 16.85
C THR A 84 4.28 5.40 15.56
N PHE A 85 4.69 6.09 14.50
CA PHE A 85 4.93 5.56 13.17
C PHE A 85 6.43 5.68 12.86
N ALA A 86 7.10 4.57 12.61
CA ALA A 86 8.52 4.55 12.24
C ALA A 86 8.68 4.24 10.75
N PHE A 87 9.34 5.13 10.04
CA PHE A 87 9.67 5.01 8.64
C PHE A 87 11.15 4.67 8.47
N ALA A 88 11.45 3.80 7.53
CA ALA A 88 12.82 3.42 7.19
C ALA A 88 13.01 3.45 5.67
N ARG A 89 14.27 3.55 5.24
CA ARG A 89 14.62 3.34 3.85
C ARG A 89 14.98 1.88 3.61
N VAL A 90 14.62 1.36 2.44
CA VAL A 90 14.94 0.00 1.99
C VAL A 90 16.46 -0.24 1.97
N GLU A 91 17.26 0.78 1.63
CA GLU A 91 18.73 0.70 1.61
C GLU A 91 19.33 0.36 2.99
N GLU A 92 18.72 0.89 4.06
CA GLU A 92 19.13 0.64 5.45
C GLU A 92 18.82 -0.81 5.87
N LEU A 93 17.82 -1.43 5.24
CA LEU A 93 17.42 -2.83 5.44
C LEU A 93 18.12 -3.79 4.45
N LYS A 94 18.91 -3.27 3.50
CA LYS A 94 19.54 -4.05 2.41
C LYS A 94 18.53 -4.79 1.53
N LEU A 95 17.30 -4.29 1.43
CA LEU A 95 16.20 -4.92 0.70
C LEU A 95 16.09 -4.45 -0.77
N GLY A 96 17.09 -3.73 -1.29
CA GLY A 96 17.15 -3.32 -2.69
C GLY A 96 16.81 -1.84 -2.92
N ASP A 97 15.78 -1.59 -3.73
CA ASP A 97 15.49 -0.32 -4.43
C ASP A 97 15.39 0.94 -3.53
N ASN A 98 15.56 2.11 -4.17
CA ASN A 98 15.59 3.44 -3.55
C ASN A 98 14.19 3.92 -3.07
N GLN A 99 13.62 3.22 -2.09
CA GLN A 99 12.28 3.44 -1.55
C GLN A 99 12.31 3.66 -0.04
N TRP A 100 11.25 4.28 0.46
CA TRP A 100 10.93 4.34 1.89
C TRP A 100 9.67 3.54 2.20
N MET A 101 9.56 3.05 3.43
CA MET A 101 8.42 2.28 3.90
C MET A 101 8.02 2.68 5.32
N LEU A 102 6.76 2.44 5.67
CA LEU A 102 6.31 2.45 7.06
C LEU A 102 6.65 1.09 7.68
N LEU A 103 7.67 1.08 8.52
CA LEU A 103 8.27 -0.13 9.07
C LEU A 103 7.57 -0.59 10.36
N GLN A 104 7.17 0.35 11.22
CA GLN A 104 6.61 0.03 12.53
C GLN A 104 5.46 0.95 12.91
N VAL A 105 4.45 0.39 13.56
CA VAL A 105 3.43 1.15 14.30
C VAL A 105 3.36 0.66 15.74
N ASN A 106 3.45 1.60 16.68
CA ASN A 106 3.27 1.33 18.11
C ASN A 106 2.19 2.23 18.67
N ILE A 107 1.33 1.70 19.53
CA ILE A 107 0.24 2.44 20.17
C ILE A 107 0.43 2.38 21.67
N THR A 108 0.47 3.53 22.34
CA THR A 108 0.36 3.62 23.80
C THR A 108 -1.06 4.02 24.15
N ALA A 109 -1.74 3.18 24.93
CA ALA A 109 -3.09 3.38 25.40
C ALA A 109 -3.10 3.59 26.92
N ASN A 110 -3.72 4.67 27.39
CA ASN A 110 -3.99 4.90 28.79
C ASN A 110 -5.47 4.59 29.11
N TYR A 111 -5.74 3.35 29.49
CA TYR A 111 -7.10 2.87 29.78
C TYR A 111 -7.83 3.70 30.84
N THR A 112 -7.10 4.32 31.77
CA THR A 112 -7.74 5.16 32.81
C THR A 112 -8.30 6.48 32.28
N ALA A 113 -7.87 6.93 31.10
CA ALA A 113 -8.40 8.12 30.46
C ALA A 113 -9.80 7.90 29.87
N ASP A 114 -10.16 6.64 29.57
CA ASP A 114 -11.47 6.25 29.04
C ASP A 114 -12.09 5.08 29.82
N PRO A 115 -12.58 5.33 31.05
CA PRO A 115 -13.19 4.29 31.87
C PRO A 115 -14.55 3.82 31.34
N ALA A 116 -15.14 4.51 30.35
CA ALA A 116 -16.41 4.13 29.75
C ALA A 116 -16.24 2.89 28.87
N HIS A 117 -15.16 2.83 28.09
CA HIS A 117 -14.86 1.70 27.20
C HIS A 117 -13.86 0.71 27.82
N PHE A 118 -12.95 1.17 28.68
CA PHE A 118 -11.93 0.33 29.32
C PHE A 118 -12.23 0.10 30.81
N LYS A 119 -12.80 -1.06 31.11
CA LYS A 119 -13.12 -1.49 32.49
C LYS A 119 -11.94 -2.27 33.08
N ILE A 120 -10.96 -1.52 33.59
CA ILE A 120 -9.74 -2.09 34.17
C ILE A 120 -9.76 -2.07 35.70
N ASP A 121 -9.24 -3.14 36.33
CA ASP A 121 -9.18 -3.29 37.79
C ASP A 121 -7.89 -2.65 38.40
N GLY A 122 -7.33 -1.64 37.72
CA GLY A 122 -6.23 -0.81 38.25
C GLY A 122 -4.81 -1.38 38.16
N ASN A 123 -4.62 -2.65 37.77
CA ASN A 123 -3.28 -3.26 37.78
C ASN A 123 -2.36 -2.86 36.61
N ASN A 124 -2.88 -2.32 35.51
CA ASN A 124 -2.07 -1.82 34.38
C ASN A 124 -2.83 -0.69 33.66
N PRO A 125 -2.70 0.57 34.12
CA PRO A 125 -3.46 1.69 33.56
C PRO A 125 -3.00 2.09 32.15
N VAL A 126 -1.74 1.78 31.81
CA VAL A 126 -1.13 2.10 30.53
C VAL A 126 -0.57 0.84 29.91
N HIS A 127 -0.86 0.61 28.63
CA HIS A 127 -0.30 -0.47 27.85
C HIS A 127 0.29 0.07 26.55
N THR A 128 1.36 -0.53 26.06
CA THR A 128 1.89 -0.20 24.74
C THR A 128 1.86 -1.45 23.87
N TYR A 129 1.11 -1.36 22.79
CA TYR A 129 1.05 -2.35 21.73
C TYR A 129 2.22 -2.09 20.80
N TYR A 130 3.12 -3.07 20.69
CA TYR A 130 4.27 -2.99 19.82
C TYR A 130 4.10 -3.96 18.66
N GLN A 131 4.44 -3.49 17.46
CA GLN A 131 4.59 -4.38 16.32
C GLN A 131 5.90 -5.14 16.43
N HIS A 132 5.82 -6.46 16.49
CA HIS A 132 6.99 -7.33 16.44
C HIS A 132 7.49 -7.38 14.99
N ILE A 133 8.76 -7.07 14.79
CA ILE A 133 9.38 -7.03 13.46
C ILE A 133 10.38 -8.17 13.39
N ASP A 134 10.14 -9.10 12.48
CA ASP A 134 11.15 -10.06 12.03
C ASP A 134 11.74 -9.56 10.71
N PRO A 135 13.03 -9.22 10.63
CA PRO A 135 13.69 -8.88 9.38
C PRO A 135 13.64 -9.98 8.31
N ALA A 136 13.43 -11.24 8.71
CA ALA A 136 13.26 -12.35 7.76
C ALA A 136 11.86 -12.37 7.13
N GLU A 137 10.87 -11.79 7.80
CA GLU A 137 9.47 -11.74 7.38
C GLU A 137 8.94 -10.31 7.65
N PRO A 138 9.15 -9.37 6.71
CA PRO A 138 8.74 -7.99 6.91
C PRO A 138 7.22 -7.92 7.17
N PRO A 139 6.76 -6.99 8.02
CA PRO A 139 5.35 -6.89 8.33
C PRO A 139 4.55 -6.49 7.08
N ASP A 140 3.32 -6.98 6.94
CA ASP A 140 2.39 -6.60 5.84
C ASP A 140 2.30 -5.09 5.61
N LEU A 141 2.50 -4.32 6.69
CA LEU A 141 2.55 -2.87 6.69
C LEU A 141 3.67 -2.31 5.80
N ALA A 142 4.88 -2.88 5.90
CA ALA A 142 6.06 -2.48 5.14
C ALA A 142 5.88 -2.77 3.64
N ASP A 143 5.20 -3.86 3.31
CA ASP A 143 4.91 -4.27 1.92
C ASP A 143 3.71 -3.53 1.31
N SER A 144 2.92 -2.81 2.12
CA SER A 144 1.72 -2.09 1.66
C SER A 144 1.89 -0.57 1.66
N ILE A 145 2.67 -0.04 2.59
CA ILE A 145 2.88 1.40 2.78
C ILE A 145 4.34 1.72 2.48
N TYR A 146 4.63 1.83 1.18
CA TYR A 146 5.94 2.22 0.66
C TYR A 146 5.77 3.14 -0.55
N ALA A 147 6.81 3.93 -0.85
CA ALA A 147 6.91 4.66 -2.12
C ALA A 147 8.38 4.93 -2.48
N SER A 148 8.62 5.27 -3.74
CA SER A 148 9.93 5.73 -4.20
C SER A 148 10.39 6.99 -3.46
N ASN A 149 11.70 7.14 -3.25
CA ASN A 149 12.25 8.35 -2.63
C ASN A 149 11.90 9.60 -3.46
N GLY A 150 11.34 10.62 -2.79
CA GLY A 150 10.82 11.84 -3.43
C GLY A 150 9.33 11.78 -3.79
N TYR A 151 8.73 10.59 -3.80
CA TYR A 151 7.31 10.38 -4.05
C TYR A 151 6.51 10.30 -2.76
N SER A 152 5.23 10.61 -2.87
CA SER A 152 4.19 10.42 -1.85
C SER A 152 3.34 9.21 -2.21
N LEU A 153 2.91 8.47 -1.21
CA LEU A 153 1.94 7.39 -1.37
C LEU A 153 0.52 7.94 -1.20
N ASN A 154 -0.41 7.51 -2.05
CA ASN A 154 -1.84 7.80 -1.93
C ASN A 154 -2.67 6.52 -2.01
N CYS A 155 -3.53 6.35 -1.00
CA CYS A 155 -4.35 5.18 -0.75
C CYS A 155 -5.73 5.58 -0.24
N PRO A 156 -6.68 5.85 -1.14
CA PRO A 156 -8.06 6.09 -0.75
C PRO A 156 -8.71 4.90 -0.04
N SER A 157 -8.38 3.66 -0.44
CA SER A 157 -9.01 2.45 0.12
C SER A 157 -8.62 2.19 1.57
N LYS A 158 -9.55 1.54 2.29
CA LYS A 158 -9.33 1.10 3.66
C LYS A 158 -8.35 -0.06 3.70
N GLN A 159 -7.32 0.06 4.53
CA GLN A 159 -6.31 -0.98 4.73
C GLN A 159 -6.16 -1.26 6.22
N LYS A 160 -6.22 -2.53 6.62
CA LYS A 160 -6.14 -2.97 8.01
C LYS A 160 -4.88 -3.80 8.21
N PHE A 161 -4.11 -3.47 9.24
CA PHE A 161 -2.86 -4.12 9.58
C PHE A 161 -2.86 -4.57 11.04
N ALA A 162 -2.20 -5.69 11.33
CA ALA A 162 -1.96 -6.12 12.68
C ALA A 162 -0.78 -5.35 13.29
N ILE A 163 -1.01 -4.73 14.44
CA ILE A 163 0.06 -4.27 15.33
C ILE A 163 0.52 -5.47 16.15
N ASN A 164 -0.43 -6.17 16.78
CA ASN A 164 -0.15 -7.44 17.45
C ASN A 164 -1.25 -8.45 17.13
N SER A 165 -0.87 -9.58 16.54
CA SER A 165 -1.75 -10.70 16.23
C SER A 165 -1.43 -11.95 17.05
N ASP A 166 -0.32 -11.96 17.79
CA ASP A 166 0.11 -13.10 18.60
C ASP A 166 -0.16 -12.82 20.10
N PRO A 167 -1.07 -13.56 20.75
CA PRO A 167 -1.39 -13.38 22.16
C PRO A 167 -0.18 -13.60 23.09
N LYS A 168 0.90 -14.24 22.61
CA LYS A 168 2.15 -14.40 23.36
C LYS A 168 2.82 -13.07 23.70
N TYR A 169 2.70 -12.07 22.83
CA TYR A 169 3.36 -10.77 22.99
C TYR A 169 2.44 -9.71 23.61
N GLY A 170 1.20 -10.06 23.90
CA GLY A 170 0.22 -9.18 24.55
C GLY A 170 -1.17 -9.29 23.93
N PRO A 171 -2.09 -8.40 24.34
CA PRO A 171 -3.41 -8.33 23.72
C PRO A 171 -3.33 -7.95 22.24
N LEU A 172 -4.34 -8.38 21.48
CA LEU A 172 -4.41 -8.11 20.04
C LEU A 172 -4.62 -6.62 19.77
N ALA A 173 -4.06 -6.14 18.66
CA ALA A 173 -4.26 -4.78 18.21
C ALA A 173 -4.15 -4.67 16.69
N TYR A 174 -5.04 -3.87 16.12
CA TYR A 174 -5.08 -3.58 14.69
C TYR A 174 -5.18 -2.08 14.45
N ILE A 175 -4.54 -1.64 13.37
CA ILE A 175 -4.66 -0.28 12.85
C ILE A 175 -5.29 -0.34 11.47
N GLN A 176 -6.20 0.59 11.19
CA GLN A 176 -6.83 0.76 9.91
C GLN A 176 -6.59 2.17 9.40
N PHE A 177 -6.05 2.27 8.19
CA PHE A 177 -5.90 3.54 7.47
C PHE A 177 -6.99 3.68 6.42
N SER A 178 -7.55 4.87 6.28
CA SER A 178 -8.43 5.28 5.18
C SER A 178 -8.00 6.65 4.67
N LEU A 179 -8.17 6.93 3.38
CA LEU A 179 -7.79 8.21 2.77
C LEU A 179 -6.32 8.60 3.08
N LEU A 180 -5.43 7.60 3.03
CA LEU A 180 -4.03 7.77 3.42
C LEU A 180 -3.25 8.45 2.30
N LYS A 181 -2.63 9.59 2.64
CA LYS A 181 -1.61 10.25 1.84
C LYS A 181 -0.38 10.52 2.70
N VAL A 182 0.75 9.91 2.37
CA VAL A 182 1.94 9.94 3.23
C VAL A 182 3.22 10.08 2.41
N GLN A 183 4.17 10.83 2.93
CA GLN A 183 5.49 11.00 2.34
C GLN A 183 6.53 11.11 3.46
N ALA A 184 7.49 10.19 3.45
CA ALA A 184 8.65 10.21 4.33
C ALA A 184 9.90 10.67 3.56
N PHE A 185 10.94 11.07 4.30
CA PHE A 185 12.26 11.44 3.78
C PHE A 185 12.25 12.52 2.69
N LYS A 186 11.25 13.41 2.69
CA LYS A 186 11.19 14.52 1.74
C LYS A 186 12.40 15.44 1.92
N SER A 187 13.08 15.72 0.83
CA SER A 187 14.14 16.74 0.77
C SER A 187 13.53 18.13 0.54
N GLY A 188 14.05 19.13 1.24
CA GLY A 188 13.61 20.53 1.13
C GLY A 188 12.57 20.95 2.16
N ALA A 189 12.32 22.26 2.22
CA ALA A 189 11.41 22.89 3.21
C ALA A 189 9.95 22.97 2.74
N ASP A 190 9.62 22.46 1.55
CA ASP A 190 8.27 22.52 1.01
C ASP A 190 7.29 21.65 1.81
N THR A 191 6.16 22.24 2.19
CA THR A 191 5.10 21.59 2.97
C THR A 191 4.05 20.88 2.11
N THR A 192 4.30 20.74 0.81
CA THR A 192 3.40 20.09 -0.15
C THR A 192 3.82 18.65 -0.39
N PHE A 193 2.89 17.75 -0.71
CA PHE A 193 3.28 16.41 -1.16
C PHE A 193 3.97 16.49 -2.54
N GLY A 194 4.95 15.61 -2.76
CA GLY A 194 5.58 15.40 -4.07
C GLY A 194 4.66 14.68 -5.06
N GLU A 195 5.24 14.17 -6.14
CA GLU A 195 4.54 13.28 -7.08
C GLU A 195 3.95 12.08 -6.33
N THR A 196 2.83 11.54 -6.83
CA THR A 196 2.02 10.58 -6.10
C THR A 196 2.07 9.20 -6.75
N GLU A 197 2.37 8.18 -5.96
CA GLU A 197 2.25 6.76 -6.28
C GLU A 197 0.99 6.19 -5.62
N THR A 198 0.32 5.26 -6.29
CA THR A 198 -0.86 4.57 -5.77
C THR A 198 -0.44 3.24 -5.14
N CYS A 199 -0.93 2.94 -3.94
CA CYS A 199 -0.58 1.69 -3.27
C CYS A 199 -1.11 0.43 -3.96
N PRO A 200 -0.52 -0.73 -3.68
CA PRO A 200 -0.93 -2.01 -4.25
C PRO A 200 -2.42 -2.33 -4.08
N ALA A 201 -3.05 -1.91 -2.98
CA ALA A 201 -4.47 -2.13 -2.73
C ALA A 201 -5.38 -1.42 -3.74
N ASP A 202 -4.95 -0.27 -4.25
CA ASP A 202 -5.67 0.57 -5.21
C ASP A 202 -5.11 0.46 -6.64
N GLN A 203 -4.01 -0.26 -6.83
CA GLN A 203 -3.51 -0.60 -8.16
C GLN A 203 -4.51 -1.55 -8.82
N HIS A 204 -5.27 -1.00 -9.76
CA HIS A 204 -6.30 -1.73 -10.47
C HIS A 204 -5.66 -2.90 -11.27
N ASN A 205 -6.04 -4.14 -10.96
CA ASN A 205 -5.70 -5.33 -11.79
C ASN A 205 -6.09 -5.15 -13.27
N THR A 206 -6.96 -4.19 -13.54
CA THR A 206 -7.51 -3.82 -14.84
C THR A 206 -6.51 -3.14 -15.77
N ASP A 207 -5.31 -2.77 -15.31
CA ASP A 207 -4.21 -2.37 -16.21
C ASP A 207 -3.42 -3.57 -16.75
N LYS A 208 -3.45 -4.71 -16.04
CA LYS A 208 -2.80 -5.95 -16.51
C LYS A 208 -3.65 -6.69 -17.55
N VAL A 209 -4.98 -6.62 -17.42
CA VAL A 209 -5.91 -7.36 -18.30
C VAL A 209 -5.80 -6.94 -19.77
N PRO A 210 -5.81 -5.64 -20.15
CA PRO A 210 -5.67 -5.22 -21.55
C PRO A 210 -4.34 -5.65 -22.16
N ILE A 211 -3.25 -5.66 -21.38
CA ILE A 211 -1.92 -6.07 -21.84
C ILE A 211 -1.90 -7.58 -22.14
N ILE A 212 -2.44 -8.39 -21.22
CA ILE A 212 -2.50 -9.85 -21.39
C ILE A 212 -3.43 -10.22 -22.55
N VAL A 213 -4.62 -9.62 -22.60
CA VAL A 213 -5.62 -9.87 -23.67
C VAL A 213 -5.07 -9.42 -25.02
N GLY A 214 -4.44 -8.24 -25.10
CA GLY A 214 -3.79 -7.74 -26.31
C GLY A 214 -2.66 -8.65 -26.78
N GLY A 215 -1.83 -9.15 -25.85
CA GLY A 215 -0.75 -10.10 -26.16
C GLY A 215 -1.24 -11.42 -26.73
N VAL A 216 -2.29 -12.02 -26.14
CA VAL A 216 -2.87 -13.28 -26.63
C VAL A 216 -3.49 -13.09 -28.01
N LEU A 217 -4.21 -11.99 -28.24
CA LEU A 217 -4.86 -11.71 -29.52
C LEU A 217 -3.85 -11.50 -30.65
N ALA A 218 -2.76 -10.76 -30.37
CA ALA A 218 -1.67 -10.56 -31.31
C ALA A 218 -0.94 -11.87 -31.62
N GLY A 219 -0.63 -12.66 -30.58
CA GLY A 219 0.01 -13.97 -30.72
C GLY A 219 -0.79 -14.94 -31.60
N LEU A 220 -2.11 -15.04 -31.37
CA LEU A 220 -3.00 -15.86 -32.19
C LEU A 220 -3.04 -15.39 -33.65
N THR A 221 -3.06 -14.08 -33.88
CA THR A 221 -3.09 -13.51 -35.23
C THR A 221 -1.82 -13.84 -36.01
N VAL A 222 -0.65 -13.66 -35.39
CA VAL A 222 0.65 -14.03 -36.00
C VAL A 222 0.72 -15.52 -36.28
N LEU A 223 0.29 -16.36 -35.33
CA LEU A 223 0.24 -17.81 -35.52
C LEU A 223 -0.63 -18.19 -36.72
N THR A 224 -1.84 -17.63 -36.84
CA THR A 224 -2.72 -17.89 -37.99
C THR A 224 -2.10 -17.44 -39.31
N LEU A 225 -1.38 -16.32 -39.32
CA LEU A 225 -0.67 -15.81 -40.49
C LEU A 225 0.47 -16.75 -40.91
N CYS A 226 1.26 -17.22 -39.94
CA CYS A 226 2.33 -18.18 -40.18
C CYS A 226 1.77 -19.49 -40.75
N VAL A 227 0.72 -20.05 -40.13
CA VAL A 227 0.07 -21.28 -40.62
C VAL A 227 -0.48 -21.08 -42.03
N TYR A 228 -1.11 -19.94 -42.31
CA TYR A 228 -1.61 -19.61 -43.64
C TYR A 228 -0.48 -19.54 -44.68
N LEU A 229 0.63 -18.88 -44.36
CA LEU A 229 1.78 -18.77 -45.28
C LEU A 229 2.46 -20.12 -45.50
N PHE A 230 2.61 -20.94 -44.46
CA PHE A 230 3.12 -22.30 -44.60
C PHE A 230 2.20 -23.17 -45.46
N TYR A 231 0.89 -23.09 -45.24
CA TYR A 231 -0.10 -23.80 -46.04
C TYR A 231 -0.03 -23.37 -47.51
N ARG A 232 0.03 -22.06 -47.77
CA ARG A 232 0.17 -21.50 -49.12
C ARG A 232 1.49 -21.89 -49.80
N ALA A 233 2.59 -21.94 -49.05
CA ALA A 233 3.91 -22.33 -49.58
C ALA A 233 4.02 -23.84 -49.87
N ARG A 234 3.22 -24.68 -49.19
CA ARG A 234 3.21 -26.14 -49.35
C ARG A 234 2.16 -26.64 -50.34
N LEU A 235 1.22 -25.80 -50.76
CA LEU A 235 0.22 -26.15 -51.77
C LEU A 235 0.83 -26.14 -53.18
N PRO A 236 0.75 -27.25 -53.93
CA PRO A 236 1.12 -27.27 -55.33
C PRO A 236 0.26 -26.29 -56.15
N PRO A 237 0.83 -25.59 -57.14
CA PRO A 237 0.11 -24.60 -57.97
C PRO A 237 -1.11 -25.17 -58.71
N GLU A 238 -1.20 -26.48 -58.82
CA GLU A 238 -2.29 -27.22 -59.50
C GLU A 238 -3.66 -27.08 -58.81
N ILE A 239 -3.68 -26.82 -57.49
CA ILE A 239 -4.94 -26.64 -56.72
C ILE A 239 -5.37 -25.16 -56.69
N ILE A 240 -4.44 -24.21 -56.81
CA ILE A 240 -4.76 -22.77 -56.79
C ILE A 240 -5.48 -22.35 -58.09
N ASN A 241 -5.12 -22.96 -59.23
CA ASN A 241 -5.78 -22.74 -60.51
C ASN A 241 -7.20 -23.33 -60.60
N THR A 242 -7.60 -24.22 -59.69
CA THR A 242 -8.96 -24.77 -59.65
C THR A 242 -9.93 -23.94 -58.82
N VAL A 243 -9.44 -23.08 -57.91
CA VAL A 243 -10.29 -22.21 -57.07
C VAL A 243 -10.41 -20.77 -57.58
N ASN A 244 -9.52 -20.30 -58.46
CA ASN A 244 -9.67 -19.00 -59.12
C ASN A 244 -9.07 -18.99 -60.55
N PRO A 245 -9.85 -19.37 -61.57
CA PRO A 245 -9.37 -19.50 -62.96
C PRO A 245 -9.08 -18.16 -63.69
N HIS A 246 -9.17 -17.00 -63.03
CA HIS A 246 -9.02 -15.69 -63.67
C HIS A 246 -7.94 -14.75 -63.10
N SER A 247 -7.06 -15.20 -62.19
CA SER A 247 -5.94 -14.34 -61.78
C SER A 247 -4.80 -14.37 -62.81
N HIS A 248 -4.94 -13.58 -63.88
CA HIS A 248 -3.86 -13.24 -64.82
C HIS A 248 -2.72 -12.53 -64.07
N TYR A 249 -1.65 -13.26 -63.72
CA TYR A 249 -0.33 -12.67 -63.62
C TYR A 249 0.41 -13.04 -64.90
N GLU A 250 0.18 -12.21 -65.93
CA GLU A 250 0.82 -12.33 -67.21
C GLU A 250 2.27 -11.84 -67.07
N ASN A 251 3.21 -12.79 -67.03
CA ASN A 251 4.62 -12.52 -67.19
C ASN A 251 4.81 -11.93 -68.60
N LYS A 252 4.90 -10.60 -68.70
CA LYS A 252 5.45 -9.93 -69.88
C LYS A 252 6.95 -10.25 -69.92
N VAL A 253 7.31 -11.30 -70.64
CA VAL A 253 8.63 -11.43 -71.25
C VAL A 253 8.69 -10.32 -72.29
N MET A 254 9.58 -9.34 -72.09
CA MET A 254 9.93 -8.39 -73.14
C MET A 254 10.87 -9.14 -74.09
N ASP A 255 10.38 -9.45 -75.28
CA ASP A 255 11.25 -9.79 -76.40
C ASP A 255 11.62 -8.47 -77.10
N ASP A 256 12.93 -8.22 -77.15
CA ASP A 256 13.58 -7.15 -77.92
C ASP A 256 13.43 -7.49 -79.42
N ASP A 257 12.70 -6.67 -80.17
CA ASP A 257 12.74 -6.68 -81.63
C ASP A 257 13.94 -5.83 -82.09
N GLU A 258 14.98 -6.50 -82.59
CA GLU A 258 15.98 -5.94 -83.49
C GLU A 258 15.37 -5.85 -84.90
N ASP A 259 15.07 -4.63 -85.35
CA ASP A 259 14.82 -4.32 -86.77
C ASP A 259 16.17 -4.05 -87.47
N ASP A 260 16.54 -4.88 -88.44
CA ASP A 260 17.50 -4.53 -89.50
C ASP A 260 17.03 -5.11 -90.86
N GLU A 261 16.82 -4.17 -91.80
CA GLU A 261 16.71 -4.22 -93.29
C GLU A 261 15.56 -4.97 -94.00
#